data_AF-A0A965L958-F1
#
_entry.id   AF-A0A965L958-F1
#
_cell.length_a   1.000
_cell.length_b   1.000
_cell.length_c   1.000
_cell.angle_alpha   90.00
_cell.angle_beta   90.00
_cell.angle_gamma   90.00
#
_symmetry.space_group_name_H-M   'P 1'
#
loop_
_entity.id
_entity.type
_entity.pdbx_description
1 polymer ?
#
loop_
_entity_poly.entity_id
_entity_poly.type
_entity_poly.pdbx_seq_one_letter_code
_entity_poly.pdbx_strand_id
1 'polypeptide(L)'
;MRGHQAIVALRKRGRRPDSVMVRVGYSSLPTWDSWHLDAGKVSPLVAAVEIDDRDRISSLERELDVVAGMIVMVHGDDPVRTRRIADLCVDAGATRCIVTVHNPASHETVGLWWRNEGEHAWQQF
;
A
#
# COMPACT_ATOMS: atom_id res chain seq x y z
N MET A 1 -0.56 8.75 -7.69
CA MET A 1 0.06 7.44 -7.35
C MET A 1 0.92 6.86 -8.48
N ARG A 2 2.12 6.35 -8.18
CA ARG A 2 3.03 5.67 -9.14
C ARG A 2 2.89 4.14 -9.06
N GLY A 3 3.28 3.42 -10.11
CA GLY A 3 3.28 1.94 -10.18
C GLY A 3 1.93 1.27 -10.47
N HIS A 4 0.81 1.93 -10.18
CA HIS A 4 -0.54 1.34 -10.29
C HIS A 4 -0.94 0.88 -11.71
N GLN A 5 -0.34 1.45 -12.76
CA GLN A 5 -0.64 1.12 -14.16
C GLN A 5 -0.40 -0.37 -14.47
N ALA A 6 0.58 -1.01 -13.82
CA ALA A 6 0.85 -2.43 -13.99
C ALA A 6 -0.32 -3.30 -13.46
N ILE A 7 -0.91 -2.90 -12.33
CA ILE A 7 -2.07 -3.57 -11.74
C ILE A 7 -3.30 -3.44 -12.66
N VAL A 8 -3.53 -2.23 -13.18
CA VAL A 8 -4.60 -1.97 -14.15
C VAL A 8 -4.42 -2.84 -15.40
N ALA A 9 -3.20 -2.94 -15.93
CA ALA A 9 -2.90 -3.76 -17.10
C ALA A 9 -3.14 -5.26 -16.85
N LEU A 10 -2.81 -5.78 -15.66
CA LEU A 10 -3.12 -7.16 -15.27
C LEU A 10 -4.63 -7.40 -15.20
N ARG A 11 -5.38 -6.48 -14.58
CA ARG A 11 -6.84 -6.58 -14.44
C ARG A 11 -7.56 -6.58 -15.79
N LYS A 12 -7.12 -5.76 -16.73
CA LYS A 12 -7.63 -5.77 -18.12
C LYS A 12 -7.44 -7.13 -18.82
N ARG A 13 -6.53 -7.98 -18.32
CA ARG A 13 -6.29 -9.34 -18.82
C ARG A 13 -6.96 -10.42 -17.95
N GLY A 14 -7.88 -10.05 -17.06
CA GLY A 14 -8.56 -10.96 -16.15
C GLY A 14 -7.66 -11.54 -15.06
N ARG A 15 -6.50 -10.91 -14.78
CA ARG A 15 -5.56 -11.31 -13.74
C ARG A 15 -5.48 -10.24 -12.65
N ARG A 16 -5.07 -10.63 -11.44
CA ARG A 16 -4.75 -9.68 -10.37
C ARG A 16 -3.60 -10.22 -9.50
N PRO A 17 -2.80 -9.34 -8.89
CA PRO A 17 -1.94 -9.71 -7.77
C PRO A 17 -2.78 -10.19 -6.58
N ASP A 18 -2.19 -11.05 -5.75
CA ASP A 18 -2.80 -11.45 -4.47
C ASP A 18 -2.61 -10.35 -3.42
N SER A 19 -1.50 -9.60 -3.54
CA SER A 19 -1.15 -8.54 -2.62
C SER A 19 -0.55 -7.33 -3.33
N VAL A 20 -0.67 -6.18 -2.68
CA VAL A 20 -0.03 -4.93 -3.09
C VAL A 20 0.62 -4.25 -1.89
N MET A 21 1.85 -3.80 -2.07
CA MET A 21 2.54 -2.97 -1.11
C MET A 21 2.40 -1.49 -1.50
N VAL A 22 1.83 -0.70 -0.61
CA VAL A 22 1.59 0.73 -0.77
C VAL A 22 2.61 1.48 0.06
N ARG A 23 3.42 2.33 -0.57
CA ARG A 23 4.30 3.25 0.13
C ARG A 23 3.65 4.61 0.26
N VAL A 24 3.76 5.21 1.43
CA VAL A 24 3.27 6.55 1.72
C VAL A 24 4.46 7.40 2.14
N GLY A 25 4.79 8.40 1.33
CA GLY A 25 5.85 9.36 1.60
C GLY A 25 7.27 8.92 1.23
N TYR A 26 8.23 9.81 1.51
CA TYR A 26 9.64 9.68 1.15
C TYR A 26 10.42 8.85 2.16
N SER A 27 10.11 7.56 2.27
CA SER A 27 10.91 6.70 3.15
C SER A 27 12.36 6.55 2.62
N SER A 28 13.31 6.34 3.52
CA SER A 28 14.68 5.87 3.27
C SER A 28 14.78 4.44 2.72
N LEU A 29 13.65 3.75 2.59
CA LEU A 29 13.56 2.41 1.99
C LEU A 29 13.47 2.54 0.46
N PRO A 30 13.86 1.52 -0.31
CA PRO A 30 13.99 1.63 -1.75
C PRO A 30 12.69 2.11 -2.43
N THR A 31 12.81 3.03 -3.40
CA THR A 31 11.70 3.54 -4.24
C THR A 31 11.02 2.42 -5.05
N TRP A 32 9.83 2.70 -5.61
CA TRP A 32 9.15 1.82 -6.56
C TRP A 32 10.09 1.29 -7.66
N ASP A 33 10.96 2.14 -8.20
CA ASP A 33 11.90 1.77 -9.28
C ASP A 33 12.94 0.73 -8.83
N SER A 34 13.32 0.74 -7.55
CA SER A 34 14.28 -0.20 -6.96
C SER A 34 13.67 -1.51 -6.47
N TRP A 35 12.34 -1.61 -6.35
CA TRP A 35 11.68 -2.86 -5.92
C TRP A 35 11.73 -3.96 -6.97
N HIS A 36 11.88 -3.57 -8.23
CA HIS A 36 12.17 -4.50 -9.31
C HIS A 36 13.63 -5.00 -9.29
N LEU A 37 14.51 -4.32 -8.53
CA LEU A 37 15.95 -4.56 -8.54
C LEU A 37 16.43 -5.34 -7.29
N ASP A 38 15.92 -5.04 -6.10
CA ASP A 38 16.44 -5.62 -4.85
C ASP A 38 16.09 -7.10 -4.62
N ALA A 39 15.07 -7.65 -5.29
CA ALA A 39 14.66 -9.03 -5.09
C ALA A 39 15.16 -10.01 -6.17
N GLY A 40 15.72 -9.55 -7.30
CA GLY A 40 16.09 -10.39 -8.45
C GLY A 40 14.96 -11.30 -9.00
N LYS A 41 13.75 -11.18 -8.45
CA LYS A 41 12.56 -12.00 -8.68
C LYS A 41 11.37 -11.08 -8.43
N VAL A 42 10.86 -10.47 -9.49
CA VAL A 42 9.54 -9.84 -9.46
C VAL A 42 8.55 -10.98 -9.19
N SER A 43 8.12 -11.14 -7.94
CA SER A 43 7.05 -12.09 -7.64
C SER A 43 5.79 -11.58 -8.33
N PRO A 44 5.18 -12.33 -9.25
CA PRO A 44 3.94 -11.91 -9.90
C PRO A 44 2.77 -11.79 -8.91
N LEU A 45 2.96 -12.23 -7.66
CA LEU A 45 1.97 -12.24 -6.59
C LEU A 45 1.94 -10.94 -5.77
N VAL A 46 3.00 -10.13 -5.84
CA VAL A 46 3.12 -8.88 -5.06
C VAL A 46 3.34 -7.72 -6.01
N ALA A 47 2.30 -6.90 -6.15
CA ALA A 47 2.44 -5.61 -6.82
C ALA A 47 2.86 -4.54 -5.82
N ALA A 48 3.16 -3.36 -6.35
CA ALA A 48 3.56 -2.25 -5.54
C ALA A 48 3.07 -0.92 -6.09
N VAL A 49 2.92 0.06 -5.22
CA VAL A 49 2.54 1.42 -5.58
C VAL A 49 3.18 2.40 -4.61
N GLU A 50 3.44 3.60 -5.09
CA GLU A 50 3.99 4.70 -4.31
C GLU A 50 3.05 5.89 -4.34
N ILE A 51 2.75 6.43 -3.17
CA ILE A 51 1.93 7.61 -2.95
C ILE A 51 2.85 8.67 -2.35
N ASP A 52 3.06 9.75 -3.12
CA ASP A 52 3.92 10.86 -2.72
C ASP A 52 3.23 11.70 -1.64
N ASP A 53 3.98 12.40 -0.79
CA ASP A 53 3.40 13.32 0.20
C ASP A 53 2.61 14.46 -0.44
N ARG A 54 2.94 14.80 -1.69
CA ARG A 54 2.25 15.82 -2.49
C ARG A 54 0.96 15.30 -3.13
N ASP A 55 0.74 13.98 -3.16
CA ASP A 55 -0.51 13.42 -3.67
C ASP A 55 -1.65 13.81 -2.73
N ARG A 56 -2.71 14.43 -3.29
CA ARG A 56 -3.89 14.83 -2.52
C ARG A 56 -4.74 13.59 -2.23
N ILE A 57 -5.09 13.41 -0.95
CA ILE A 57 -5.94 12.29 -0.50
C ILE A 57 -7.24 12.18 -1.31
N SER A 58 -7.92 13.30 -1.57
CA SER A 58 -9.16 13.31 -2.35
C SER A 58 -9.00 12.86 -3.81
N SER A 59 -7.80 12.95 -4.37
CA SER A 59 -7.52 12.45 -5.72
C SER A 59 -7.23 10.94 -5.73
N LEU A 60 -6.83 10.37 -4.58
CA LEU A 60 -6.47 8.96 -4.45
C LEU A 60 -7.69 8.05 -4.29
N GLU A 61 -8.83 8.56 -3.83
CA GLU A 61 -10.04 7.75 -3.56
C GLU A 61 -10.43 6.86 -4.75
N ARG A 62 -10.42 7.41 -5.98
CA ARG A 62 -10.69 6.63 -7.20
C ARG A 62 -9.48 5.84 -7.70
N GLU A 63 -8.27 6.33 -7.48
CA GLU A 63 -7.06 5.62 -7.92
C GLU A 63 -6.87 4.33 -7.11
N LEU A 64 -7.31 4.28 -5.85
CA LEU A 64 -7.17 3.13 -4.96
C LEU A 64 -8.14 1.98 -5.28
N ASP A 65 -9.17 2.17 -6.10
CA ASP A 65 -10.04 1.07 -6.59
C ASP A 65 -9.23 -0.08 -7.23
N VAL A 66 -8.01 0.20 -7.68
CA VAL A 66 -7.06 -0.80 -8.20
C VAL A 66 -6.69 -1.88 -7.18
N VAL A 67 -6.90 -1.66 -5.87
CA VAL A 67 -6.53 -2.61 -4.80
C VAL A 67 -7.67 -3.54 -4.36
N ALA A 68 -8.88 -3.35 -4.90
CA ALA A 68 -10.05 -4.18 -4.55
C ALA A 68 -9.77 -5.69 -4.61
N GLY A 69 -10.15 -6.43 -3.58
CA GLY A 69 -9.97 -7.87 -3.50
C GLY A 69 -8.52 -8.32 -3.24
N MET A 70 -7.61 -7.42 -2.85
CA MET A 70 -6.20 -7.74 -2.55
C MET A 70 -5.87 -7.55 -1.07
N ILE A 71 -4.81 -8.22 -0.62
CA ILE A 71 -4.13 -7.87 0.64
C ILE A 71 -3.28 -6.63 0.41
N VAL A 72 -3.49 -5.59 1.19
CA VAL A 72 -2.77 -4.33 1.09
C VAL A 72 -1.82 -4.18 2.28
N MET A 73 -0.55 -3.90 2.01
CA MET A 73 0.46 -3.58 3.02
C MET A 73 0.86 -2.12 2.87
N VAL A 74 0.42 -1.25 3.78
CA VAL A 74 0.69 0.19 3.75
C VAL A 74 1.88 0.49 4.65
N HIS A 75 2.93 1.08 4.08
CA HIS A 75 4.14 1.48 4.79
C HIS A 75 4.33 2.98 4.69
N GLY A 76 4.59 3.64 5.81
CA GLY A 76 4.94 5.06 5.85
C GLY A 76 5.63 5.46 7.14
N ASP A 77 5.92 6.74 7.29
CA ASP A 77 6.58 7.33 8.48
C ASP A 77 5.67 8.32 9.23
N ASP A 78 4.70 8.93 8.55
CA ASP A 78 3.60 9.69 9.16
C ASP A 78 2.45 8.74 9.56
N PRO A 79 2.17 8.54 10.87
CA PRO A 79 1.11 7.65 11.32
C PRO A 79 -0.29 8.08 10.85
N VAL A 80 -0.55 9.39 10.78
CA VAL A 80 -1.87 9.93 10.43
C VAL A 80 -2.13 9.71 8.95
N ARG A 81 -1.17 10.09 8.09
CA ARG A 81 -1.30 9.92 6.64
C ARG A 81 -1.34 8.45 6.26
N THR A 82 -0.45 7.63 6.83
CA THR A 82 -0.38 6.18 6.54
C THR A 82 -1.68 5.50 6.89
N ARG A 83 -2.24 5.78 8.08
CA ARG A 83 -3.52 5.22 8.49
C ARG A 83 -4.67 5.69 7.61
N ARG A 84 -4.68 6.97 7.21
CA ARG A 84 -5.71 7.48 6.29
C ARG A 84 -5.68 6.79 4.93
N ILE A 85 -4.49 6.53 4.37
CA ILE A 85 -4.36 5.76 3.13
C ILE A 85 -4.88 4.32 3.34
N ALA A 86 -4.56 3.71 4.47
CA ALA A 86 -5.03 2.37 4.79
C ALA A 86 -6.55 2.28 4.90
N ASP A 87 -7.21 3.29 5.49
CA ASP A 87 -8.67 3.38 5.51
C ASP A 87 -9.24 3.44 4.08
N LEU A 88 -8.65 4.25 3.19
CA LEU A 88 -9.10 4.33 1.80
C LEU A 88 -8.91 3.02 1.03
N CYS A 89 -7.83 2.28 1.31
CA CYS A 89 -7.63 0.96 0.70
C CYS A 89 -8.72 -0.03 1.11
N VAL A 90 -9.17 0.02 2.37
CA VAL A 90 -10.29 -0.80 2.85
C VAL A 90 -11.60 -0.33 2.23
N ASP A 91 -11.85 0.98 2.15
CA ASP A 91 -13.05 1.54 1.50
C ASP A 91 -13.09 1.15 0.00
N ALA A 92 -11.93 1.05 -0.65
CA ALA A 92 -11.75 0.54 -2.00
C ALA A 92 -11.90 -1.00 -2.13
N GLY A 93 -12.22 -1.70 -1.04
CA GLY A 93 -12.51 -3.13 -1.02
C GLY A 93 -11.28 -4.04 -0.90
N ALA A 94 -10.19 -3.59 -0.26
CA ALA A 94 -9.10 -4.49 0.15
C ALA A 94 -9.63 -5.60 1.07
N THR A 95 -9.18 -6.85 0.87
CA THR A 95 -9.60 -7.99 1.70
C THR A 95 -8.97 -7.95 3.09
N ARG A 96 -7.76 -7.38 3.17
CA ARG A 96 -7.04 -7.12 4.40
C ARG A 96 -6.11 -5.95 4.19
N CYS A 97 -6.03 -5.06 5.16
CA CYS A 97 -5.05 -3.99 5.18
C CYS A 97 -4.14 -4.15 6.40
N ILE A 98 -2.83 -4.16 6.18
CA ILE A 98 -1.79 -4.17 7.20
C ILE A 98 -1.06 -2.83 7.11
N VAL A 99 -0.84 -2.19 8.24
CA VAL A 99 -0.25 -0.86 8.32
C VAL A 99 1.01 -0.95 9.16
N THR A 100 2.13 -0.52 8.58
CA THR A 100 3.41 -0.41 9.27
C THR A 100 3.88 1.02 9.22
N VAL A 101 4.13 1.60 10.39
CA VAL A 101 4.69 2.95 10.52
C VAL A 101 6.10 2.84 11.07
N HIS A 102 7.04 3.50 10.39
CA HIS A 102 8.46 3.46 10.72
C HIS A 102 8.92 4.81 11.27
N ASN A 103 9.85 4.80 12.22
CA ASN A 103 10.57 6.00 12.60
C ASN A 103 11.61 6.34 11.51
N PRO A 104 11.56 7.52 10.88
CA PRO A 104 12.49 7.85 9.79
C PRO A 104 13.95 7.98 10.26
N ALA A 105 14.18 8.23 11.55
CA ALA A 105 15.53 8.37 12.11
C ALA A 105 16.17 7.02 12.46
N SER A 106 15.41 6.08 13.03
CA SER A 106 15.94 4.78 13.49
C SER A 106 15.59 3.60 12.57
N HIS A 107 14.68 3.80 11.61
CA HIS A 107 14.10 2.75 10.75
C HIS A 107 13.31 1.67 11.52
N GLU A 108 13.09 1.84 12.81
CA GLU A 108 12.32 0.91 13.63
C GLU A 108 10.82 1.04 13.35
N THR A 109 10.10 -0.08 13.43
CA THR A 109 8.63 -0.07 13.41
C THR A 109 8.12 0.49 14.74
N VAL A 110 7.40 1.62 14.65
CA VAL A 110 6.77 2.28 15.80
C VAL A 110 5.26 2.07 15.85
N GLY A 111 4.69 1.48 14.81
CA GLY A 111 3.27 1.20 14.71
C GLY A 111 3.00 0.04 13.77
N LEU A 112 2.20 -0.92 14.23
CA LEU A 112 1.81 -2.08 13.43
C LEU A 112 0.34 -2.44 13.73
N TRP A 113 -0.50 -2.27 12.72
CA TRP A 113 -1.93 -2.54 12.83
C TRP A 113 -2.45 -3.32 11.63
N TRP A 114 -3.61 -3.94 11.79
CA TRP A 114 -4.30 -4.55 10.67
C TRP A 114 -5.82 -4.48 10.81
N ARG A 115 -6.51 -4.63 9.68
CA ARG A 115 -7.97 -4.74 9.59
C ARG A 115 -8.35 -5.64 8.42
N ASN A 116 -9.30 -6.55 8.61
CA ASN A 116 -9.90 -7.32 7.52
C ASN A 116 -11.08 -6.59 6.88
N GLU A 117 -11.48 -7.04 5.69
CA GLU A 117 -12.76 -6.68 5.10
C GLU A 117 -13.92 -6.97 6.06
N GLY A 118 -14.84 -6.01 6.18
CA GLY A 118 -16.00 -6.10 7.07
C GLY A 118 -15.72 -5.83 8.55
N GLU A 119 -14.47 -5.70 8.97
CA GLU A 119 -14.14 -5.27 10.33
C GLU A 119 -14.22 -3.76 10.48
N HIS A 120 -14.77 -3.30 11.60
CA HIS A 120 -14.91 -1.87 11.90
C HIS A 120 -13.75 -1.30 12.73
N ALA A 121 -12.89 -2.16 13.30
CA ALA A 121 -11.84 -1.76 14.23
C ALA A 121 -10.45 -2.21 13.74
N TRP A 122 -9.46 -1.34 13.95
CA TRP A 122 -8.05 -1.66 13.76
C TRP A 122 -7.53 -2.47 14.94
N GLN A 123 -6.81 -3.55 14.67
CA GLN A 123 -6.16 -4.38 15.67
C GLN A 123 -4.66 -4.06 15.71
N GLN A 124 -4.10 -3.95 16.90
CA GLN A 124 -2.65 -3.84 17.09
C GLN A 124 -2.05 -5.25 17.15
N PHE A 125 -0.87 -5.42 16.55
CA PHE A 125 -0.08 -6.65 16.68
C PHE A 125 0.53 -6.80 18.08
#